data_AF-A0A183A161-F1
#
_entry.id   AF-A0A183A161-F1
#
_cell.length_a   1.000
_cell.length_b   1.000
_cell.length_c   1.000
_cell.angle_alpha   90.00
_cell.angle_beta   90.00
_cell.angle_gamma   90.00
#
_symmetry.space_group_name_H-M   'P 1'
#
loop_
_entity.id
_entity.type
_entity.pdbx_description
1 polymer ?
#
loop_
_entity_poly.entity_id
_entity_poly.type
_entity_poly.pdbx_seq_one_letter_code
_entity_poly.pdbx_strand_id
1 'polypeptide(L)'
;MPPSTLGALTRMNVQYPMLFKLTNKQANRTTHCGVLEFVADEGNIYVPYWMLKNLLLEEGERVSVSNVSLKVASFARFQPQSCDFLDISNPKAVLENALRYFACLTVGDVIAISYNDNVYELKVLETKPDNAVTIIECDMSVNAITLINHAPKPVAKWRFDYFFLE
;
A
#
# COMPACT_ATOMS: atom_id res chain seq x y z
N MET A 1 -3.39 3.76 17.14
CA MET A 1 -4.81 3.86 17.59
C MET A 1 -4.84 4.27 19.06
N PRO A 2 -5.97 4.72 19.64
CA PRO A 2 -5.99 5.10 21.05
C PRO A 2 -6.05 3.89 22.00
N PRO A 3 -5.49 3.97 23.22
CA PRO A 3 -5.50 2.88 24.20
C PRO A 3 -6.90 2.35 24.52
N SER A 4 -7.92 3.21 24.54
CA SER A 4 -9.32 2.80 24.75
C SER A 4 -9.81 1.75 23.76
N THR A 5 -9.31 1.78 22.52
CA THR A 5 -9.66 0.81 21.48
C THR A 5 -9.19 -0.59 21.86
N LEU A 6 -7.99 -0.73 22.41
CA LEU A 6 -7.48 -2.03 22.86
C LEU A 6 -8.40 -2.64 23.92
N GLY A 7 -8.83 -1.85 24.90
CA GLY A 7 -9.79 -2.31 25.92
C GLY A 7 -11.13 -2.75 25.33
N ALA A 8 -11.61 -2.09 24.27
CA ALA A 8 -12.82 -2.52 23.56
C ALA A 8 -12.62 -3.83 22.80
N LEU A 9 -11.48 -4.00 22.11
CA LEU A 9 -11.14 -5.23 21.37
C LEU A 9 -11.01 -6.44 22.30
N THR A 10 -10.39 -6.26 23.48
CA THR A 10 -10.29 -7.32 24.49
C THR A 10 -11.66 -7.77 24.98
N ARG A 11 -12.59 -6.83 25.23
CA ARG A 11 -13.97 -7.17 25.64
C ARG A 11 -14.74 -7.91 24.53
N MET A 12 -14.45 -7.60 23.28
CA MET A 12 -15.01 -8.29 22.11
C MET A 12 -14.29 -9.61 21.79
N ASN A 13 -13.28 -9.99 22.58
CA ASN A 13 -12.49 -11.20 22.42
C ASN A 13 -11.83 -11.30 21.03
N VAL A 14 -11.44 -10.15 20.45
CA VAL A 14 -10.75 -10.07 19.15
C VAL A 14 -9.34 -10.62 19.33
N GLN A 15 -9.04 -11.67 18.57
CA GLN A 15 -7.73 -12.31 18.57
C GLN A 15 -6.80 -11.67 17.55
N TYR A 16 -5.49 -11.86 17.74
CA TYR A 16 -4.49 -11.47 16.76
C TYR A 16 -4.67 -12.28 15.46
N PRO A 17 -4.48 -11.69 14.26
CA PRO A 17 -4.12 -10.28 14.03
C PRO A 17 -5.32 -9.32 14.12
N MET A 18 -5.08 -8.17 14.76
CA MET A 18 -6.08 -7.10 14.85
C MET A 18 -6.08 -6.26 13.57
N LEU A 19 -7.03 -6.56 12.69
CA LEU A 19 -7.20 -5.88 11.41
C LEU A 19 -8.41 -4.93 11.45
N PHE A 20 -8.29 -3.85 10.69
CA PHE A 20 -9.29 -2.81 10.61
C PHE A 20 -9.57 -2.46 9.15
N LYS A 21 -10.84 -2.15 8.89
CA LYS A 21 -11.30 -1.53 7.66
C LYS A 21 -11.50 -0.05 7.94
N LEU A 22 -10.85 0.78 7.13
CA LEU A 22 -11.02 2.22 7.10
C LEU A 22 -11.92 2.58 5.92
N THR A 23 -12.95 3.36 6.17
CA THR A 23 -13.91 3.79 5.13
C THR A 23 -14.06 5.31 5.15
N ASN A 24 -13.72 5.94 4.03
CA ASN A 24 -14.12 7.32 3.75
C ASN A 24 -15.49 7.28 3.07
N LYS A 25 -16.53 7.70 3.80
CA LYS A 25 -17.91 7.74 3.30
C LYS A 25 -18.14 8.79 2.22
N GLN A 26 -17.36 9.87 2.21
CA GLN A 26 -17.52 10.96 1.25
C GLN A 26 -16.99 10.57 -0.13
N ALA A 27 -15.80 9.98 -0.18
CA ALA A 27 -15.17 9.52 -1.41
C ALA A 27 -15.59 8.11 -1.85
N ASN A 28 -16.43 7.43 -1.04
CA ASN A 28 -16.77 6.01 -1.20
C ASN A 28 -15.53 5.11 -1.38
N ARG A 29 -14.48 5.40 -0.59
CA ARG A 29 -13.20 4.69 -0.61
C ARG A 29 -13.04 3.87 0.65
N THR A 30 -12.41 2.71 0.49
CA THR A 30 -12.16 1.76 1.58
C THR A 30 -10.75 1.20 1.43
N THR A 31 -10.03 1.12 2.54
CA THR A 31 -8.75 0.40 2.64
C THR A 31 -8.76 -0.44 3.91
N HIS A 32 -7.84 -1.39 4.01
CA HIS A 32 -7.65 -2.23 5.18
C HIS A 32 -6.26 -2.03 5.74
N CYS A 33 -6.13 -2.07 7.06
CA CYS A 33 -4.86 -1.91 7.75
C CYS A 33 -4.78 -2.79 9.00
N GLY A 34 -3.56 -3.11 9.43
CA GLY A 34 -3.30 -3.63 10.76
C GLY A 34 -3.01 -2.49 11.74
N VAL A 35 -3.08 -2.80 13.04
CA VAL A 35 -2.59 -1.89 14.09
C VAL A 35 -1.17 -2.25 14.48
N LEU A 36 -0.30 -1.25 14.55
CA LEU A 36 1.06 -1.39 15.08
C LEU A 36 1.04 -1.18 16.60
N GLU A 37 0.56 -0.03 17.05
CA GLU A 37 0.56 0.37 18.46
C GLU A 37 -0.70 1.17 18.86
N PHE A 38 -0.99 1.13 20.16
CA PHE A 38 -2.10 1.84 20.80
C PHE A 38 -1.61 3.04 21.62
N VAL A 39 -1.06 4.05 20.95
CA VAL A 39 -0.44 5.24 21.56
C VAL A 39 -1.08 6.57 21.16
N ALA A 40 -2.15 6.56 20.37
CA ALA A 40 -2.76 7.79 19.88
C ALA A 40 -3.67 8.45 20.93
N ASP A 41 -3.87 9.77 20.79
CA ASP A 41 -4.84 10.49 21.59
C ASP A 41 -6.27 9.97 21.36
N GLU A 42 -7.12 10.07 22.39
CA GLU A 42 -8.50 9.63 22.31
C GLU A 42 -9.27 10.33 21.17
N GLY A 43 -9.97 9.53 20.38
CA GLY A 43 -10.67 10.01 19.19
C GLY A 43 -9.81 10.15 17.92
N ASN A 44 -8.48 9.96 18.02
CA ASN A 44 -7.56 10.11 16.89
C ASN A 44 -6.94 8.77 16.48
N ILE A 45 -6.65 8.62 15.19
CA ILE A 45 -5.81 7.54 14.67
C ILE A 45 -4.70 8.14 13.81
N TYR A 46 -3.52 7.55 13.86
CA TYR A 46 -2.43 7.87 12.97
C TYR A 46 -2.31 6.79 11.91
N VAL A 47 -2.23 7.21 10.65
CA VAL A 47 -2.10 6.34 9.49
C VAL A 47 -0.97 6.86 8.60
N PRO A 48 -0.30 6.00 7.83
CA PRO A 48 0.70 6.44 6.87
C PRO A 48 0.11 7.37 5.81
N TYR A 49 0.92 8.29 5.30
CA TYR A 49 0.49 9.28 4.30
C TYR A 49 -0.08 8.65 3.01
N TRP A 50 0.48 7.52 2.56
CA TRP A 50 -0.05 6.79 1.39
C TRP A 50 -1.50 6.29 1.61
N MET A 51 -1.88 6.00 2.86
CA MET A 51 -3.21 5.53 3.20
C MET A 51 -4.23 6.68 3.18
N LEU A 52 -3.83 7.87 3.64
CA LEU A 52 -4.64 9.09 3.50
C LEU A 52 -4.91 9.39 2.02
N LYS A 53 -3.87 9.31 1.17
CA LYS A 53 -4.00 9.46 -0.28
C LYS A 53 -4.96 8.44 -0.89
N ASN A 54 -4.87 7.15 -0.53
CA ASN A 54 -5.78 6.11 -1.02
C ASN A 54 -7.24 6.35 -0.63
N LEU A 55 -7.46 6.87 0.58
CA LEU A 55 -8.78 7.20 1.09
C LEU A 55 -9.30 8.56 0.62
N LEU A 56 -8.46 9.36 -0.06
CA LEU A 56 -8.74 10.76 -0.39
C LEU A 56 -9.16 11.55 0.85
N LEU A 57 -8.35 11.45 1.90
CA LEU A 57 -8.53 12.15 3.17
C LEU A 57 -7.43 13.18 3.39
N GLU A 58 -7.80 14.28 4.04
CA GLU A 58 -6.88 15.27 4.59
C GLU A 58 -6.69 15.10 6.11
N GLU A 59 -5.66 15.74 6.66
CA GLU A 59 -5.41 15.73 8.10
C GLU A 59 -6.60 16.35 8.86
N GLY A 60 -7.05 15.66 9.92
CA GLY A 60 -8.20 16.09 10.72
C GLY A 60 -9.57 15.67 10.17
N GLU A 61 -9.63 15.05 8.99
CA GLU A 61 -10.88 14.52 8.47
C GLU A 61 -11.34 13.23 9.19
N ARG A 62 -12.65 13.00 9.16
CA ARG A 62 -13.26 11.84 9.83
C ARG A 62 -13.23 10.61 8.93
N VAL A 63 -12.70 9.52 9.48
CA VAL A 63 -12.71 8.19 8.85
C VAL A 63 -13.49 7.20 9.73
N SER A 64 -14.26 6.33 9.09
CA SER A 64 -14.96 5.25 9.79
C SER A 64 -14.01 4.07 9.95
N VAL A 65 -13.80 3.61 11.19
CA VAL A 65 -12.98 2.45 11.52
C VAL A 65 -13.86 1.30 11.98
N SER A 66 -13.66 0.10 11.44
CA SER A 66 -14.34 -1.11 11.90
C SER A 66 -13.36 -2.28 11.97
N ASN A 67 -13.38 -3.04 13.06
CA ASN A 67 -12.63 -4.29 13.15
C ASN A 67 -13.18 -5.32 12.16
N VAL A 68 -12.30 -6.05 11.50
CA VAL A 68 -12.65 -7.08 10.52
C VAL A 68 -11.69 -8.26 10.63
N SER A 69 -12.16 -9.44 10.21
CA SER A 69 -11.31 -10.62 10.03
C SER A 69 -11.15 -10.86 8.52
N LEU A 70 -9.92 -10.91 8.04
CA LEU A 70 -9.60 -11.14 6.63
C LEU A 70 -9.05 -12.55 6.43
N LYS A 71 -9.31 -13.15 5.27
CA LYS A 71 -8.71 -14.44 4.89
C LYS A 71 -7.26 -14.24 4.49
N VAL A 72 -6.44 -15.27 4.74
CA VAL A 72 -5.01 -15.28 4.37
C VAL A 72 -4.88 -15.26 2.84
N ALA A 73 -4.00 -14.40 2.35
CA ALA A 73 -3.74 -14.27 0.92
C ALA A 73 -3.05 -15.54 0.37
N SER A 74 -3.51 -16.01 -0.78
CA SER A 74 -2.81 -17.05 -1.55
C SER A 74 -2.10 -16.49 -2.78
N PHE A 75 -2.59 -15.36 -3.29
CA PHE A 75 -2.07 -14.71 -4.47
C PHE A 75 -2.32 -13.20 -4.40
N ALA A 76 -1.34 -12.43 -4.84
CA ALA A 76 -1.49 -11.00 -5.05
C ALA A 76 -0.80 -10.56 -6.36
N ARG A 77 -1.49 -9.73 -7.14
CA ARG A 77 -0.96 -9.11 -8.35
C ARG A 77 -0.78 -7.62 -8.13
N PHE A 78 0.41 -7.13 -8.44
CA PHE A 78 0.78 -5.73 -8.32
C PHE A 78 1.13 -5.12 -9.67
N GLN A 79 0.89 -3.82 -9.79
CA GLN A 79 1.30 -3.01 -10.92
C GLN A 79 2.12 -1.82 -10.39
N PRO A 80 3.42 -1.75 -10.71
CA PRO A 80 4.21 -0.55 -10.44
C PRO A 80 3.55 0.68 -11.06
N GLN A 81 3.73 1.86 -10.47
CA GLN A 81 3.28 3.12 -11.09
C GLN A 81 4.41 3.83 -11.84
N SER A 82 5.67 3.54 -11.50
CA SER A 82 6.86 4.09 -12.18
C SER A 82 7.73 2.99 -12.79
N CYS A 83 8.41 3.32 -13.89
CA CYS A 83 9.43 2.48 -14.52
C CYS A 83 10.64 2.27 -13.61
N ASP A 84 10.89 3.18 -12.67
CA ASP A 84 12.06 3.13 -11.80
C ASP A 84 12.09 1.85 -10.94
N PHE A 85 10.91 1.28 -10.65
CA PHE A 85 10.81 -0.01 -9.95
C PHE A 85 11.30 -1.19 -10.80
N LEU A 86 11.18 -1.11 -12.14
CA LEU A 86 11.67 -2.13 -13.07
C LEU A 86 13.19 -2.09 -13.25
N ASP A 87 13.82 -0.94 -12.96
CA ASP A 87 15.27 -0.76 -13.04
C ASP A 87 16.01 -1.35 -11.82
N ILE A 88 15.28 -1.80 -10.79
CA ILE A 88 15.83 -2.49 -9.63
C ILE A 88 16.35 -3.87 -10.06
N SER A 89 17.55 -4.26 -9.62
CA SER A 89 18.17 -5.53 -10.01
C SER A 89 17.38 -6.77 -9.59
N ASN A 90 16.67 -6.71 -8.47
CA ASN A 90 15.81 -7.79 -7.98
C ASN A 90 14.49 -7.24 -7.40
N PRO A 91 13.53 -6.84 -8.27
CA PRO A 91 12.31 -6.16 -7.84
C PRO A 91 11.39 -7.09 -7.03
N LYS A 92 11.43 -8.39 -7.33
CA LYS A 92 10.64 -9.40 -6.60
C LYS A 92 11.07 -9.50 -5.14
N ALA A 93 12.37 -9.61 -4.86
CA ALA A 93 12.87 -9.70 -3.49
C ALA A 93 12.62 -8.41 -2.70
N VAL A 94 12.75 -7.24 -3.34
CA VAL A 94 12.42 -5.95 -2.71
C VAL A 94 10.94 -5.89 -2.34
N LEU A 95 10.06 -6.33 -3.23
CA LEU A 95 8.63 -6.39 -2.98
C LEU A 95 8.28 -7.34 -1.83
N GLU A 96 8.80 -8.56 -1.85
CA GLU A 96 8.58 -9.55 -0.78
C GLU A 96 9.09 -9.05 0.58
N ASN A 97 10.25 -8.39 0.61
CA ASN A 97 10.78 -7.81 1.84
C ASN A 97 9.94 -6.63 2.34
N ALA A 98 9.50 -5.75 1.44
CA ALA A 98 8.65 -4.61 1.80
C ALA A 98 7.29 -5.07 2.32
N LEU A 99 6.68 -6.10 1.72
CA LEU A 99 5.37 -6.63 2.11
C LEU A 99 5.34 -7.19 3.53
N ARG A 100 6.49 -7.56 4.13
CA ARG A 100 6.56 -7.98 5.55
C ARG A 100 6.13 -6.90 6.53
N TYR A 101 6.19 -5.62 6.13
CA TYR A 101 5.73 -4.50 6.95
C TYR A 101 4.25 -4.18 6.78
N PHE A 102 3.56 -4.89 5.88
CA PHE A 102 2.13 -4.72 5.63
C PHE A 102 1.36 -5.86 6.27
N ALA A 103 0.24 -5.52 6.91
CA ALA A 103 -0.64 -6.52 7.52
C ALA A 103 -1.66 -7.09 6.52
N CYS A 104 -2.08 -6.28 5.56
CA CYS A 104 -3.15 -6.62 4.64
C CYS A 104 -3.04 -5.86 3.33
N LEU A 105 -3.77 -6.36 2.33
CA LEU A 105 -3.85 -5.79 0.99
C LEU A 105 -5.32 -5.64 0.61
N THR A 106 -5.64 -4.54 -0.09
CA THR A 106 -6.95 -4.31 -0.68
C THR A 106 -6.79 -4.06 -2.18
N VAL A 107 -7.60 -4.71 -2.99
CA VAL A 107 -7.63 -4.47 -4.44
C VAL A 107 -7.98 -3.01 -4.72
N GLY A 108 -7.18 -2.37 -5.57
CA GLY A 108 -7.33 -0.98 -5.98
C GLY A 108 -6.50 0.01 -5.17
N ASP A 109 -5.96 -0.39 -4.01
CA ASP A 109 -5.07 0.46 -3.22
C ASP A 109 -3.72 0.66 -3.92
N VAL A 110 -3.13 1.84 -3.73
CA VAL A 110 -1.74 2.12 -4.10
C VAL A 110 -0.90 2.11 -2.84
N ILE A 111 -0.10 1.07 -2.67
CA ILE A 111 0.83 0.95 -1.55
C ILE A 111 2.15 1.62 -1.90
N ALA A 112 2.77 2.27 -0.92
CA ALA A 112 4.07 2.90 -1.08
C ALA A 112 5.13 2.07 -0.33
N ILE A 113 6.16 1.63 -1.05
CA ILE A 113 7.30 0.90 -0.48
C ILE A 113 8.55 1.77 -0.54
N SER A 114 9.40 1.70 0.48
CA SER A 114 10.67 2.42 0.51
C SER A 114 11.83 1.47 0.24
N TYR A 115 12.71 1.83 -0.69
CA TYR A 115 13.91 1.08 -1.04
C TYR A 115 15.01 2.01 -1.56
N ASN A 116 16.23 1.91 -1.01
CA ASN A 116 17.37 2.78 -1.32
C ASN A 116 17.00 4.27 -1.33
N ASP A 117 16.38 4.74 -0.24
CA ASP A 117 15.93 6.12 -0.04
C ASP A 117 14.89 6.63 -1.06
N ASN A 118 14.38 5.75 -1.92
CA ASN A 118 13.34 6.06 -2.90
C ASN A 118 12.02 5.41 -2.49
N VAL A 119 10.90 6.11 -2.78
CA VAL A 119 9.55 5.60 -2.55
C VAL A 119 8.97 5.13 -3.88
N TYR A 120 8.58 3.87 -3.95
CA TYR A 120 7.95 3.27 -5.12
C TYR A 120 6.47 2.99 -4.82
N GLU A 121 5.61 3.44 -5.72
CA GLU A 121 4.17 3.21 -5.63
C GLU A 121 3.76 1.98 -6.46
N LEU A 122 3.01 1.08 -5.82
CA LEU A 122 2.53 -0.17 -6.41
C LEU A 122 1.03 -0.26 -6.20
N LYS A 123 0.29 -0.40 -7.30
CA LYS A 123 -1.15 -0.62 -7.26
C LYS A 123 -1.45 -2.10 -7.10
N VAL A 124 -2.30 -2.44 -6.14
CA VAL A 124 -2.84 -3.79 -5.98
C VAL A 124 -3.93 -4.00 -7.03
N LEU A 125 -3.73 -4.95 -7.93
CA LEU A 125 -4.68 -5.24 -9.01
C LEU A 125 -5.63 -6.38 -8.69
N GLU A 126 -5.12 -7.43 -8.05
CA GLU A 126 -5.88 -8.62 -7.74
C GLU A 126 -5.33 -9.24 -6.46
N THR A 127 -6.21 -9.74 -5.61
CA THR A 127 -5.87 -10.57 -4.45
C THR A 127 -6.80 -11.78 -4.42
N LYS A 128 -6.31 -12.90 -3.85
CA LYS A 128 -7.12 -14.09 -3.59
C LYS A 128 -6.95 -14.53 -2.14
N PRO A 129 -8.03 -15.04 -1.51
CA PRO A 129 -9.32 -15.42 -2.08
C PRO A 129 -10.34 -14.27 -2.24
N ASP A 130 -10.17 -13.17 -1.53
CA ASP A 130 -11.10 -12.03 -1.52
C ASP A 130 -10.39 -10.75 -1.97
N ASN A 131 -11.16 -9.67 -2.18
CA ASN A 131 -10.63 -8.34 -2.53
C ASN A 131 -9.81 -7.69 -1.40
N ALA A 132 -9.99 -8.14 -0.17
CA ALA A 132 -9.23 -7.71 0.99
C ALA A 132 -8.71 -8.95 1.72
N VAL A 133 -7.40 -9.03 1.90
CA VAL A 133 -6.72 -10.22 2.43
C VAL A 133 -5.68 -9.82 3.47
N THR A 134 -5.44 -10.70 4.43
CA THR A 134 -4.30 -10.57 5.36
C THR A 134 -3.07 -11.23 4.75
N ILE A 135 -1.91 -10.60 4.94
CA ILE A 135 -0.61 -11.10 4.46
C ILE A 135 0.41 -11.32 5.59
N ILE A 136 -0.07 -11.30 6.83
CA ILE A 136 0.75 -11.61 8.00
C ILE A 136 1.15 -13.08 7.95
N GLU A 137 2.47 -13.33 8.00
CA GLU A 137 3.07 -14.67 8.06
C GLU A 137 2.55 -15.64 6.98
N CYS A 138 2.25 -15.11 5.79
CA CYS A 138 1.73 -15.91 4.69
C CYS A 138 2.77 -16.13 3.58
N ASP A 139 2.80 -17.36 3.05
CA ASP A 139 3.52 -17.69 1.83
C ASP A 139 2.59 -17.50 0.62
N MET A 140 2.41 -16.24 0.20
CA MET A 140 1.59 -15.92 -0.97
C MET A 140 2.43 -15.84 -2.25
N SER A 141 1.82 -16.21 -3.38
CA SER A 141 2.43 -16.00 -4.69
C SER A 141 2.27 -14.54 -5.13
N VAL A 142 3.39 -13.86 -5.33
CA VAL A 142 3.44 -12.46 -5.80
C VAL A 142 3.70 -12.41 -7.30
N ASN A 143 2.86 -11.68 -8.04
CA ASN A 143 3.03 -11.42 -9.47
C ASN A 143 3.05 -9.91 -9.73
N ALA A 144 4.08 -9.42 -10.42
CA ALA A 144 4.16 -8.02 -10.86
C ALA A 144 3.99 -7.95 -12.37
N ILE A 145 3.04 -7.14 -12.85
CA ILE A 145 2.86 -6.90 -14.28
C ILE A 145 3.68 -5.70 -14.75
N THR A 146 4.09 -5.74 -16.02
CA THR A 146 4.74 -4.60 -16.68
C THR A 146 3.76 -3.42 -16.81
N LEU A 147 4.28 -2.21 -16.71
CA LEU A 147 3.54 -0.95 -16.79
C LEU A 147 2.67 -0.85 -18.05
N ILE A 148 1.45 -0.33 -17.88
CA ILE A 148 0.45 -0.13 -18.96
C ILE A 148 0.91 0.94 -19.99
N ASN A 149 1.88 1.80 -19.65
CA ASN A 149 2.32 2.90 -20.53
C ASN A 149 3.82 2.85 -20.83
N HIS A 150 4.25 1.92 -21.68
CA HIS A 150 5.43 2.17 -22.52
C HIS A 150 5.08 3.20 -23.60
N ALA A 151 4.92 4.47 -23.21
CA ALA A 151 5.32 5.52 -24.13
C ALA A 151 6.85 5.55 -24.07
N PRO A 152 7.58 5.36 -25.19
CA PRO A 152 9.03 5.44 -25.16
C PRO A 152 9.42 6.79 -24.56
N LYS A 153 10.27 6.80 -23.52
CA LYS A 153 10.90 8.03 -23.04
C LYS A 153 11.45 8.73 -24.29
N PRO A 154 11.08 9.99 -24.61
CA PRO A 154 11.69 10.68 -25.73
C PRO A 154 13.17 10.78 -25.39
N VAL A 155 13.99 9.97 -26.07
CA VAL A 155 15.43 10.08 -26.00
C VAL A 155 15.72 11.50 -26.47
N ALA A 156 16.19 12.35 -25.56
CA ALA A 156 16.69 13.67 -25.90
C ALA A 156 17.84 13.44 -26.89
N LYS A 157 17.52 13.56 -28.17
CA LYS A 157 18.48 13.46 -29.27
C LYS A 157 19.25 14.78 -29.21
N TRP A 158 20.36 14.78 -28.49
CA TRP A 158 21.30 15.90 -28.52
C TRP A 158 21.77 16.05 -29.97
N ARG A 159 21.23 17.05 -30.66
CA ARG A 159 21.76 17.50 -31.93
C ARG A 159 22.97 18.36 -31.59
N PHE A 160 24.16 17.75 -31.66
CA PHE A 160 25.39 18.53 -31.75
C PHE A 160 25.40 19.15 -33.15
N ASP A 161 24.89 20.38 -33.26
CA ASP A 161 25.24 21.22 -34.40
C ASP A 161 26.70 21.63 -34.20
N TYR A 162 27.61 20.89 -34.85
CA TYR A 162 28.98 21.36 -35.08
C TYR A 162 28.89 22.58 -36.00
N PHE A 163 28.82 23.77 -35.41
CA PHE A 163 29.25 24.99 -36.10
C PHE A 163 30.78 24.90 -36.21
N PHE A 164 31.27 24.44 -37.36
CA PHE A 164 32.60 24.81 -37.81
C PHE A 164 32.53 26.31 -38.17
N LEU A 165 33.13 27.14 -37.32
CA LEU A 165 33.67 28.43 -37.74
C LEU A 165 34.99 28.13 -38.44
N GLU A 166 35.01 28.26 -39.76
CA GLU A 166 36.09 28.85 -40.57
C GLU A 166 35.61 29.03 -42.02
#